data_AF-A0A7C0W463-F1
#
_entry.id   AF-A0A7C0W463-F1
#
_cell.length_a   1.000
_cell.length_b   1.000
_cell.length_c   1.000
_cell.angle_alpha   90.00
_cell.angle_beta   90.00
_cell.angle_gamma   90.00
#
_symmetry.space_group_name_H-M   'P 1'
#
loop_
_entity.id
_entity.type
_entity.pdbx_description
1 polymer ?
#
loop_
_entity_poly.entity_id
_entity_poly.type
_entity_poly.pdbx_seq_one_letter_code
_entity_poly.pdbx_strand_id
1 'polypeptide(L)'
;RNSYTETVLSFANNINTHEGGTHEEGFRKALTRALNEFARSKGILKDKDLNLNGEDVREGLTAIISVKVREPQFEGQTKTKLGNTEIRGYVEKTLNRMLPEWLERRPGEARAIAEKAINASRARMAARKARELTRRKSMLESASLPGKLADCSSRDAEESEMFIVEGDSAAGPAKQGRDSRTQAILPIRGKIINVEKARLTKALQNTEIQALITAIGTGIGEEFDITKARYHKVVLLTDADVDGAHIRTLLLTFFFRHMKPLIEAGYMYIAQPPLYRVKQGKNVTYLADDAELAAYREQVGKKRVDVSRFKGLGEMNASELWETAMDPERRRLLRVDLDDATRAEEVFSTLMGDDVKARKLFIQQNAKDVRFLDV
;
A
#
# COMPACT_ATOMS: atom_id res chain seq x y z
N ARG A 1 -17.72 11.80 -9.71
CA ARG A 1 -16.60 10.84 -9.54
C ARG A 1 -16.95 9.94 -8.36
N ASN A 2 -17.03 8.61 -8.54
CA ASN A 2 -17.30 7.65 -7.45
C ASN A 2 -15.99 7.22 -6.78
N SER A 3 -15.14 8.17 -6.40
CA SER A 3 -13.95 7.84 -5.62
C SER A 3 -14.33 7.57 -4.17
N TYR A 4 -13.61 6.63 -3.56
CA TYR A 4 -13.66 6.30 -2.13
C TYR A 4 -12.42 6.81 -1.39
N THR A 5 -11.40 7.30 -2.11
CA THR A 5 -10.17 7.82 -1.50
C THR A 5 -10.33 9.28 -1.08
N GLU A 6 -9.81 9.59 0.11
CA GLU A 6 -9.69 10.97 0.60
C GLU A 6 -8.45 11.62 -0.06
N THR A 7 -8.61 12.85 -0.58
CA THR A 7 -7.51 13.67 -1.10
C THR A 7 -7.61 15.06 -0.50
N VAL A 8 -6.98 15.26 0.66
CA VAL A 8 -6.92 16.56 1.34
C VAL A 8 -5.49 17.07 1.28
N LEU A 9 -5.31 18.23 0.65
CA LEU A 9 -4.02 18.94 0.60
C LEU A 9 -4.12 20.20 1.45
N SER A 10 -3.13 20.43 2.32
CA SER A 10 -3.11 21.57 3.22
C SER A 10 -1.85 22.41 3.03
N PHE A 11 -2.01 23.73 3.16
CA PHE A 11 -0.97 24.71 2.89
C PHE A 11 -1.01 25.85 3.91
N ALA A 12 0.16 26.28 4.35
CA ALA A 12 0.34 27.50 5.14
C ALA A 12 1.34 28.41 4.43
N ASN A 13 0.91 29.62 4.03
CA ASN A 13 1.75 30.58 3.29
C ASN A 13 2.43 29.98 2.04
N ASN A 14 1.67 29.23 1.23
CA ASN A 14 2.12 28.49 0.04
C ASN A 14 3.10 27.33 0.31
N ILE A 15 3.41 27.02 1.57
CA ILE A 15 4.19 25.83 1.95
C ILE A 15 3.22 24.68 2.13
N ASN A 16 3.49 23.54 1.47
CA ASN A 16 2.70 22.32 1.62
C ASN A 16 2.94 21.70 3.00
N THR A 17 1.89 21.61 3.81
CA THR A 17 1.93 21.00 5.14
C THR A 17 1.46 19.55 5.07
N HIS A 18 2.27 18.68 4.46
CA HIS A 18 1.89 17.29 4.18
C HIS A 18 1.77 16.41 5.44
N GLU A 19 2.34 16.83 6.57
CA GLU A 19 2.11 16.22 7.89
C GLU A 19 0.87 16.81 8.61
N GLY A 20 0.14 17.69 7.92
CA GLY A 20 -1.08 18.33 8.40
C GLY A 20 -0.83 19.54 9.29
N GLY A 21 -1.61 19.65 10.36
CA GLY A 21 -1.48 20.73 11.33
C GLY A 21 -2.81 21.30 11.81
N THR A 22 -2.73 22.38 12.58
CA THR A 22 -3.85 22.97 13.30
C THR A 22 -4.99 23.44 12.39
N HIS A 23 -4.67 24.01 11.22
CA HIS A 23 -5.63 24.39 10.18
C HIS A 23 -6.41 23.18 9.64
N GLU A 24 -5.71 22.09 9.37
CA GLU A 24 -6.32 20.87 8.84
C GLU A 24 -7.20 20.16 9.89
N GLU A 25 -6.74 20.09 11.15
CA GLU A 25 -7.55 19.59 12.27
C GLU A 25 -8.86 20.38 12.42
N GLY A 26 -8.78 21.71 12.37
CA GLY A 26 -9.94 22.59 12.46
C GLY A 26 -10.94 22.34 11.32
N PHE A 27 -10.43 22.15 10.10
CA PHE A 27 -11.24 21.78 8.94
C PHE A 27 -11.94 20.43 9.15
N ARG A 28 -11.18 19.39 9.50
CA ARG A 28 -11.68 18.01 9.67
C ARG A 28 -12.79 17.95 10.72
N LYS A 29 -12.62 18.66 11.83
CA LYS A 29 -13.59 18.72 12.93
C LYS A 29 -14.88 19.45 12.53
N ALA A 30 -14.76 20.65 11.94
CA ALA A 30 -15.92 21.45 11.54
C ALA A 30 -16.76 20.74 10.46
N LEU A 31 -16.10 20.13 9.47
CA LEU A 31 -16.76 19.39 8.40
C LEU A 31 -17.60 18.23 8.97
N THR A 32 -17.03 17.45 9.88
CA THR A 32 -17.68 16.30 10.50
C THR A 32 -18.90 16.72 11.30
N ARG A 33 -18.76 17.80 12.09
CA ARG A 33 -19.85 18.36 12.89
C ARG A 33 -21.00 18.86 12.03
N ALA A 34 -20.71 19.72 11.06
CA ALA A 34 -21.73 20.33 10.21
C ALA A 34 -22.55 19.28 9.44
N LEU A 35 -21.91 18.23 8.91
CA LEU A 35 -22.63 17.19 8.18
C LEU A 35 -23.49 16.33 9.11
N ASN A 36 -23.03 16.01 10.33
CA ASN A 36 -23.85 15.31 11.31
C ASN A 36 -25.09 16.13 11.72
N GLU A 37 -24.92 17.42 12.04
CA GLU A 37 -26.01 18.32 12.40
C GLU A 37 -27.03 18.46 11.24
N PHE A 38 -26.56 18.59 10.01
CA PHE A 38 -27.42 18.63 8.83
C PHE A 38 -28.19 17.30 8.62
N ALA A 39 -27.50 16.16 8.71
CA ALA A 39 -28.12 14.85 8.50
C ALA A 39 -29.20 14.55 9.56
N ARG A 40 -28.99 14.98 10.82
CA ARG A 40 -29.97 14.89 11.91
C ARG A 40 -31.18 15.79 11.66
N SER A 41 -30.94 17.08 11.38
CA SER A 41 -32.03 18.06 11.20
C SER A 41 -32.94 17.74 10.01
N LYS A 42 -32.40 17.09 8.96
CA LYS A 42 -33.17 16.65 7.79
C LYS A 42 -33.71 15.22 7.91
N GLY A 43 -33.54 14.56 9.07
CA GLY A 43 -34.03 13.19 9.30
C GLY A 43 -33.38 12.12 8.43
N ILE A 44 -32.23 12.41 7.80
CA ILE A 44 -31.48 11.47 6.96
C ILE A 44 -30.76 10.45 7.87
N LEU A 45 -30.23 10.94 9.00
CA LEU A 45 -29.68 10.13 10.08
C LEU A 45 -30.71 10.08 11.22
N LYS A 46 -31.18 8.88 11.59
CA LYS A 46 -32.22 8.71 12.62
C LYS A 46 -31.62 8.82 14.01
N ASP A 47 -32.37 9.30 15.01
CA ASP A 47 -31.90 9.50 16.39
C ASP A 47 -31.18 8.29 17.01
N LYS A 48 -31.63 7.08 16.67
CA LYS A 48 -31.04 5.81 17.12
C LYS A 48 -29.73 5.42 16.42
N ASP A 49 -29.44 5.99 15.25
CA ASP A 49 -28.23 5.69 14.49
C ASP A 49 -27.03 6.41 15.12
N LEU A 50 -25.85 5.80 15.07
CA LEU A 50 -24.61 6.43 15.55
C LEU A 50 -24.25 7.64 14.67
N ASN A 51 -23.56 8.63 15.27
CA ASN A 51 -22.99 9.73 14.50
C ASN A 51 -21.95 9.22 13.50
N LEU A 52 -21.84 9.94 12.38
CA LEU A 52 -20.82 9.69 11.37
C LEU A 52 -19.45 10.08 11.92
N ASN A 53 -18.46 9.20 11.73
CA ASN A 53 -17.07 9.50 12.07
C ASN A 53 -16.46 10.43 11.02
N GLY A 54 -15.34 11.07 11.34
CA GLY A 54 -14.67 11.97 10.40
C GLY A 54 -14.20 11.27 9.12
N GLU A 55 -13.79 9.99 9.21
CA GLU A 55 -13.43 9.18 8.04
C GLU A 55 -14.64 8.94 7.11
N ASP A 56 -15.81 8.64 7.70
CA ASP A 56 -17.06 8.42 6.95
C ASP A 56 -17.43 9.66 6.12
N VAL A 57 -17.20 10.85 6.69
CA VAL A 57 -17.50 12.14 6.06
C VAL A 57 -16.50 12.51 4.97
N ARG A 58 -15.25 12.09 5.10
CA ARG A 58 -14.17 12.42 4.15
C ARG A 58 -13.95 11.37 3.07
N GLU A 59 -14.66 10.24 3.11
CA GLU A 59 -14.57 9.20 2.08
C GLU A 59 -14.91 9.77 0.69
N GLY A 60 -13.90 9.81 -0.19
CA GLY A 60 -14.06 10.39 -1.53
C GLY A 60 -14.10 11.92 -1.57
N LEU A 61 -13.69 12.61 -0.50
CA LEU A 61 -13.55 14.06 -0.45
C LEU A 61 -12.25 14.48 -1.14
N THR A 62 -12.34 15.50 -1.99
CA THR A 62 -11.18 16.24 -2.48
C THR A 62 -11.24 17.67 -1.96
N ALA A 63 -10.25 18.10 -1.19
CA ALA A 63 -10.21 19.44 -0.62
C ALA A 63 -8.80 20.04 -0.62
N ILE A 64 -8.72 21.35 -0.80
CA ILE A 64 -7.49 22.13 -0.65
C ILE A 64 -7.73 23.16 0.45
N ILE A 65 -6.87 23.16 1.46
CA ILE A 65 -6.96 24.05 2.62
C ILE A 65 -5.73 24.95 2.57
N SER A 66 -5.92 26.25 2.31
CA SER A 66 -4.82 27.21 2.27
C SER A 66 -5.04 28.31 3.29
N VAL A 67 -4.11 28.45 4.24
CA VAL A 67 -4.14 29.50 5.25
C VAL A 67 -2.98 30.48 5.04
N LYS A 68 -3.25 31.77 5.30
CA LYS A 68 -2.24 32.81 5.34
C LYS A 68 -2.05 33.28 6.78
N VAL A 69 -0.87 33.03 7.33
CA VAL A 69 -0.56 33.23 8.75
C VAL A 69 0.59 34.23 8.85
N ARG A 70 0.43 35.27 9.67
CA ARG A 70 1.44 36.32 9.81
C ARG A 70 2.73 35.79 10.45
N GLU A 71 2.59 34.99 11.50
CA GLU A 71 3.68 34.40 12.27
C GLU A 71 3.48 32.87 12.34
N PRO A 72 3.82 32.13 11.26
CA PRO A 72 3.61 30.70 11.24
C PRO A 72 4.63 29.99 12.14
N GLN A 73 4.13 29.14 13.01
CA GLN A 73 4.89 28.23 13.86
C GLN A 73 4.74 26.83 13.28
N PHE A 74 5.86 26.17 12.99
CA PHE A 74 5.86 24.79 12.49
C PHE A 74 6.46 23.85 13.52
N GLU A 75 5.93 22.64 13.60
CA GLU A 75 6.56 21.55 14.33
C GLU A 75 7.71 20.98 13.49
N GLY A 76 8.86 20.75 14.13
CA GLY A 76 10.04 20.18 13.48
C GLY A 76 10.80 21.13 12.54
N GLN A 77 11.93 20.64 12.04
CA GLN A 77 12.87 21.43 11.22
C GLN A 77 12.40 21.61 9.76
N THR A 78 11.59 20.68 9.26
CA THR A 78 11.19 20.59 7.84
C THR A 78 9.99 21.48 7.46
N LYS A 79 9.41 22.23 8.40
CA LYS A 79 8.23 23.12 8.19
C LYS A 79 7.04 22.40 7.55
N THR A 80 6.80 21.17 7.98
CA THR A 80 5.84 20.22 7.37
C THR A 80 4.49 20.17 8.07
N LYS A 81 4.42 20.64 9.31
CA LYS A 81 3.22 20.62 10.14
C LYS A 81 2.99 21.96 10.83
N LEU A 82 1.82 22.56 10.66
CA LEU A 82 1.48 23.85 11.28
C LEU A 82 1.06 23.67 12.75
N GLY A 83 1.69 24.42 13.66
CA GLY A 83 1.49 24.32 15.12
C GLY A 83 0.68 25.47 15.76
N ASN A 84 0.30 26.51 15.00
CA ASN A 84 -0.46 27.66 15.51
C ASN A 84 -1.86 27.26 16.03
N THR A 85 -2.05 27.14 17.34
CA THR A 85 -3.32 26.67 17.95
C THR A 85 -4.51 27.59 17.65
N GLU A 86 -4.28 28.89 17.48
CA GLU A 86 -5.26 29.91 17.13
C GLU A 86 -5.85 29.69 15.73
N ILE A 87 -5.06 29.13 14.82
CA ILE A 87 -5.50 28.85 13.44
C ILE A 87 -6.56 27.74 13.43
N ARG A 88 -6.44 26.73 14.30
CA ARG A 88 -7.47 25.69 14.45
C ARG A 88 -8.83 26.30 14.77
N GLY A 89 -8.87 27.17 15.79
CA GLY A 89 -10.10 27.85 16.21
C GLY A 89 -10.65 28.77 15.13
N TYR A 90 -9.78 29.47 14.40
CA TYR A 90 -10.18 30.34 13.29
C TYR A 90 -10.83 29.56 12.13
N VAL A 91 -10.19 28.47 11.69
CA VAL A 91 -10.73 27.61 10.61
C VAL A 91 -12.05 26.97 11.04
N GLU A 92 -12.11 26.43 12.25
CA GLU A 92 -13.33 25.80 12.80
C GLU A 92 -14.49 26.81 12.86
N LYS A 93 -14.25 28.01 13.41
CA LYS A 93 -15.28 29.08 13.48
C LYS A 93 -15.77 29.50 12.09
N THR A 94 -14.86 29.61 11.12
CA THR A 94 -15.20 30.02 9.76
C THR A 94 -16.10 28.99 9.08
N LEU A 95 -15.74 27.70 9.15
CA LEU A 95 -16.52 26.63 8.54
C LEU A 95 -17.84 26.37 9.26
N ASN A 96 -17.88 26.44 10.59
CA ASN A 96 -19.13 26.30 11.34
C ASN A 96 -20.15 27.39 10.99
N ARG A 97 -19.71 28.54 10.45
CA ARG A 97 -20.61 29.56 9.90
C ARG A 97 -21.01 29.28 8.45
N MET A 98 -20.02 29.04 7.58
CA MET A 98 -20.25 29.01 6.13
C MET A 98 -20.79 27.68 5.61
N LEU A 99 -20.40 26.56 6.22
CA LEU A 99 -20.75 25.23 5.75
C LEU A 99 -22.24 24.90 5.98
N PRO A 100 -22.85 25.18 7.15
CA PRO A 100 -24.29 25.03 7.32
C PRO A 100 -25.11 25.87 6.33
N GLU A 101 -24.73 27.14 6.12
CA GLU A 101 -25.36 28.02 5.13
C GLU A 101 -25.29 27.42 3.72
N TRP A 102 -24.15 26.83 3.34
CA TRP A 102 -23.99 26.16 2.06
C TRP A 102 -24.88 24.92 1.93
N LEU A 103 -24.96 24.09 2.97
CA LEU A 103 -25.77 22.86 3.01
C LEU A 103 -27.27 23.17 2.91
N GLU A 104 -27.72 24.24 3.57
CA GLU A 104 -29.12 24.69 3.51
C GLU A 104 -29.51 25.27 2.15
N ARG A 105 -28.61 26.03 1.52
CA ARG A 105 -28.85 26.60 0.19
C ARG A 105 -28.87 25.54 -0.92
N ARG A 106 -28.23 24.39 -0.71
CA ARG A 106 -28.11 23.31 -1.71
C ARG A 106 -28.59 21.97 -1.14
N PRO A 107 -29.89 21.83 -0.82
CA PRO A 107 -30.39 20.65 -0.10
C PRO A 107 -30.25 19.34 -0.91
N GLY A 108 -30.32 19.39 -2.24
CA GLY A 108 -30.14 18.20 -3.09
C GLY A 108 -28.72 17.65 -3.04
N GLU A 109 -27.72 18.53 -3.21
CA GLU A 109 -26.30 18.16 -3.11
C GLU A 109 -25.94 17.75 -1.68
N ALA A 110 -26.38 18.52 -0.69
CA ALA A 110 -26.15 18.24 0.73
C ALA A 110 -26.72 16.88 1.16
N ARG A 111 -27.92 16.52 0.66
CA ARG A 111 -28.51 15.20 0.88
C ARG A 111 -27.68 14.09 0.25
N ALA A 112 -27.24 14.27 -1.00
CA ALA A 112 -26.39 13.29 -1.67
C ALA A 112 -25.06 13.07 -0.94
N ILE A 113 -24.45 14.14 -0.42
CA ILE A 113 -23.22 14.08 0.41
C ILE A 113 -23.49 13.31 1.71
N ALA A 114 -24.58 13.63 2.42
CA ALA A 114 -24.96 12.94 3.66
C ALA A 114 -25.25 11.45 3.43
N GLU A 115 -25.97 11.11 2.37
CA GLU A 115 -26.26 9.71 2.00
C GLU A 115 -24.98 8.95 1.64
N LYS A 116 -24.02 9.59 0.95
CA LYS A 116 -22.70 9.01 0.69
C LYS A 116 -21.96 8.71 2.00
N ALA A 117 -21.91 9.66 2.93
CA ALA A 117 -21.25 9.48 4.22
C ALA A 117 -21.92 8.39 5.08
N ILE A 118 -23.25 8.27 5.05
CA ILE A 118 -23.99 7.18 5.72
C ILE A 118 -23.64 5.83 5.10
N ASN A 119 -23.55 5.75 3.77
CA ASN A 119 -23.15 4.52 3.09
C ASN A 119 -21.71 4.11 3.42
N ALA A 120 -20.78 5.08 3.52
CA ALA A 120 -19.42 4.86 4.01
C ALA A 120 -19.43 4.32 5.45
N SER A 121 -20.20 4.96 6.35
CA SER A 121 -20.35 4.52 7.74
C SER A 121 -20.90 3.09 7.87
N ARG A 122 -21.93 2.75 7.08
CA ARG A 122 -22.47 1.38 7.01
C ARG A 122 -21.42 0.38 6.50
N ALA A 123 -20.65 0.75 5.48
CA ALA A 123 -19.59 -0.09 4.94
C ALA A 123 -18.45 -0.32 5.95
N ARG A 124 -18.06 0.72 6.70
CA ARG A 124 -17.09 0.63 7.80
C ARG A 124 -17.60 -0.26 8.93
N MET A 125 -18.85 -0.07 9.36
CA MET A 125 -19.46 -0.94 10.40
C MET A 125 -19.58 -2.39 9.94
N ALA A 126 -19.90 -2.63 8.66
CA ALA A 126 -19.89 -3.96 8.07
C ALA A 126 -18.47 -4.55 8.00
N ALA A 127 -17.47 -3.75 7.62
CA ALA A 127 -16.07 -4.16 7.63
C ALA A 127 -15.58 -4.48 9.04
N ARG A 128 -15.92 -3.67 10.04
CA ARG A 128 -15.60 -3.93 11.45
C ARG A 128 -16.26 -5.22 11.93
N LYS A 129 -17.55 -5.44 11.64
CA LYS A 129 -18.22 -6.71 11.96
C LYS A 129 -17.57 -7.90 11.26
N ALA A 130 -17.19 -7.76 10.00
CA ALA A 130 -16.48 -8.80 9.26
C ALA A 130 -15.11 -9.09 9.89
N ARG A 131 -14.34 -8.06 10.26
CA ARG A 131 -13.08 -8.20 11.00
C ARG A 131 -13.30 -8.87 12.36
N GLU A 132 -14.31 -8.47 13.13
CA GLU A 132 -14.64 -9.07 14.42
C GLU A 132 -15.06 -10.54 14.28
N LEU A 133 -15.82 -10.89 13.25
CA LEU A 133 -16.19 -12.28 12.94
C LEU A 133 -14.96 -13.11 12.56
N THR A 134 -14.07 -12.58 11.72
CA THR A 134 -12.80 -13.24 11.38
C THR A 134 -11.89 -13.36 12.62
N ARG A 135 -11.83 -12.32 13.46
CA ARG A 135 -11.07 -12.31 14.71
C ARG A 135 -11.63 -13.32 15.72
N ARG A 136 -12.95 -13.43 15.87
CA ARG A 136 -13.59 -14.42 16.76
C ARG A 136 -13.34 -15.85 16.29
N LYS A 137 -13.39 -16.11 14.97
CA LYS A 137 -12.96 -17.39 14.41
C LYS A 137 -11.48 -17.68 14.71
N SER A 138 -10.60 -16.69 14.53
CA SER A 138 -9.16 -16.76 14.86
C SER A 138 -8.86 -16.85 16.36
N MET A 139 -9.75 -16.40 17.25
CA MET A 139 -9.60 -16.54 18.70
C MET A 139 -10.06 -17.92 19.23
N LEU A 140 -11.07 -18.54 18.59
CA LEU A 140 -11.47 -19.92 18.88
C LEU A 140 -10.46 -20.93 18.30
N GLU A 141 -9.82 -20.60 17.18
CA GLU A 141 -8.64 -21.28 16.63
C GLU A 141 -7.36 -20.56 17.07
N SER A 142 -7.06 -20.53 18.38
CA SER A 142 -5.88 -19.91 19.00
C SER A 142 -4.79 -19.41 18.03
N ALA A 143 -4.76 -18.10 17.73
CA ALA A 143 -3.63 -17.44 17.06
C ALA A 143 -3.07 -18.19 15.83
N SER A 144 -3.94 -18.84 15.04
CA SER A 144 -3.48 -19.61 13.90
C SER A 144 -2.99 -18.65 12.81
N LEU A 145 -1.69 -18.71 12.55
CA LEU A 145 -1.11 -18.12 11.34
C LEU A 145 -1.83 -18.67 10.11
N PRO A 146 -1.88 -17.93 8.99
CA PRO A 146 -2.53 -18.42 7.78
C PRO A 146 -1.98 -19.81 7.42
N GLY A 147 -2.84 -20.81 7.22
CA GLY A 147 -2.38 -22.20 7.02
C GLY A 147 -1.42 -22.40 5.83
N LYS A 148 -1.37 -21.44 4.91
CA LYS A 148 -0.43 -21.42 3.78
C LYS A 148 0.94 -20.80 4.10
N LEU A 149 1.03 -20.01 5.16
CA LEU A 149 2.27 -19.39 5.63
C LEU A 149 3.19 -20.46 6.19
N ALA A 150 4.39 -20.57 5.64
CA ALA A 150 5.48 -21.24 6.32
C ALA A 150 6.20 -20.20 7.18
N ASP A 151 5.98 -20.22 8.49
CA ASP A 151 6.60 -19.22 9.39
C ASP A 151 8.10 -19.48 9.60
N CYS A 152 8.82 -18.50 10.12
CA CYS A 152 10.17 -18.66 10.66
C CYS A 152 10.13 -19.00 12.15
N SER A 153 11.20 -19.56 12.70
CA SER A 153 11.27 -19.89 14.12
C SER A 153 11.66 -18.72 15.02
N SER A 154 12.35 -17.70 14.49
CA SER A 154 12.67 -16.49 15.23
C SER A 154 11.41 -15.70 15.58
N ARG A 155 11.47 -15.03 16.73
CA ARG A 155 10.46 -14.10 17.23
C ARG A 155 10.95 -12.66 17.23
N ASP A 156 12.20 -12.43 16.87
CA ASP A 156 12.76 -11.10 16.73
C ASP A 156 12.40 -10.54 15.35
N ALA A 157 11.62 -9.47 15.33
CA ALA A 157 11.13 -8.85 14.12
C ALA A 157 12.26 -8.21 13.28
N GLU A 158 13.37 -7.79 13.90
CA GLU A 158 14.48 -7.11 13.22
C GLU A 158 15.25 -8.04 12.27
N GLU A 159 15.49 -9.29 12.70
CA GLU A 159 16.13 -10.30 11.85
C GLU A 159 15.14 -11.10 11.00
N SER A 160 13.84 -11.05 11.32
CA SER A 160 12.83 -11.85 10.63
C SER A 160 12.38 -11.20 9.33
N GLU A 161 12.30 -12.02 8.28
CA GLU A 161 11.97 -11.63 6.93
C GLU A 161 10.78 -12.43 6.42
N MET A 162 9.86 -11.80 5.70
CA MET A 162 8.75 -12.48 5.04
C MET A 162 8.85 -12.32 3.52
N PHE A 163 8.95 -13.42 2.80
CA PHE A 163 8.88 -13.46 1.34
C PHE A 163 7.44 -13.71 0.90
N ILE A 164 6.90 -12.77 0.15
CA ILE A 164 5.62 -12.90 -0.54
C ILE A 164 5.91 -13.46 -1.92
N VAL A 165 5.51 -14.72 -2.15
CA VAL A 165 5.86 -15.48 -3.36
C VAL A 165 4.66 -15.64 -4.27
N GLU A 166 4.87 -15.43 -5.57
CA GLU A 166 3.85 -15.69 -6.59
C GLU A 166 3.66 -17.20 -6.82
N GLY A 167 2.46 -17.69 -6.54
CA GLY A 167 2.05 -19.06 -6.82
C GLY A 167 2.68 -20.13 -5.93
N ASP A 168 2.21 -21.37 -6.09
CA ASP A 168 2.78 -22.53 -5.40
C ASP A 168 4.05 -23.05 -6.10
N SER A 169 4.27 -22.69 -7.38
CA SER A 169 5.40 -23.10 -8.20
C SER A 169 6.74 -22.67 -7.61
N ALA A 170 6.87 -21.40 -7.24
CA ALA A 170 8.06 -20.87 -6.59
C ALA A 170 8.04 -21.08 -5.06
N ALA A 171 6.87 -21.23 -4.45
CA ALA A 171 6.76 -21.38 -3.00
C ALA A 171 7.33 -22.71 -2.48
N GLY A 172 7.23 -23.79 -3.24
CA GLY A 172 7.84 -25.09 -2.87
C GLY A 172 9.36 -24.98 -2.72
N PRO A 173 10.10 -24.63 -3.79
CA PRO A 173 11.54 -24.37 -3.73
C PRO A 173 11.93 -23.33 -2.67
N ALA A 174 11.17 -22.23 -2.54
CA ALA A 174 11.44 -21.20 -1.53
C ALA A 174 11.34 -21.75 -0.09
N LYS A 175 10.32 -22.57 0.19
CA LYS A 175 10.17 -23.21 1.51
C LYS A 175 11.30 -24.18 1.82
N GLN A 176 11.84 -24.86 0.82
CA GLN A 176 12.93 -25.82 0.97
C GLN A 176 14.30 -25.15 1.09
N GLY A 177 14.54 -24.06 0.35
CA GLY A 177 15.85 -23.39 0.29
C GLY A 177 16.08 -22.31 1.34
N ARG A 178 15.03 -21.80 1.99
CA ARG A 178 15.13 -20.71 2.98
C ARG A 178 15.94 -21.08 4.23
N ASP A 179 16.45 -20.04 4.90
CA ASP A 179 16.79 -20.15 6.31
C ASP A 179 15.50 -20.12 7.15
N SER A 180 15.05 -21.30 7.61
CA SER A 180 13.83 -21.44 8.41
C SER A 180 13.89 -20.71 9.77
N ARG A 181 15.07 -20.28 10.22
CA ARG A 181 15.23 -19.50 11.43
C ARG A 181 14.68 -18.09 11.27
N THR A 182 15.00 -17.44 10.16
CA THR A 182 14.75 -16.00 9.95
C THR A 182 13.75 -15.71 8.84
N GLN A 183 13.53 -16.63 7.89
CA GLN A 183 12.76 -16.37 6.68
C GLN A 183 11.42 -17.11 6.68
N ALA A 184 10.33 -16.35 6.60
CA ALA A 184 8.97 -16.83 6.42
C ALA A 184 8.55 -16.76 4.94
N ILE A 185 7.74 -17.72 4.46
CA ILE A 185 7.26 -17.78 3.07
C ILE A 185 5.74 -17.73 3.05
N LEU A 186 5.19 -16.71 2.41
CA LEU A 186 3.75 -16.56 2.19
C LEU A 186 3.44 -16.67 0.69
N PRO A 187 2.91 -17.81 0.21
CA PRO A 187 2.46 -17.93 -1.16
C PRO A 187 1.16 -17.13 -1.38
N ILE A 188 1.08 -16.46 -2.52
CA ILE A 188 -0.12 -15.80 -3.01
C ILE A 188 -0.60 -16.48 -4.29
N ARG A 189 -1.90 -16.78 -4.35
CA ARG A 189 -2.52 -17.45 -5.51
C ARG A 189 -3.33 -16.47 -6.33
N GLY A 190 -3.03 -16.44 -7.63
CA GLY A 190 -3.74 -15.62 -8.59
C GLY A 190 -3.53 -14.12 -8.39
N LYS A 191 -4.30 -13.32 -9.14
CA LYS A 191 -4.22 -11.87 -9.09
C LYS A 191 -4.94 -11.33 -7.86
N ILE A 192 -4.24 -10.53 -7.07
CA ILE A 192 -4.82 -9.86 -5.90
C ILE A 192 -5.88 -8.87 -6.37
N ILE A 193 -6.91 -8.67 -5.55
CA ILE A 193 -7.92 -7.65 -5.84
C ILE A 193 -7.29 -6.26 -5.87
N ASN A 194 -7.59 -5.48 -6.91
CA ASN A 194 -7.17 -4.09 -6.97
C ASN A 194 -7.93 -3.27 -5.91
N VAL A 195 -7.25 -2.92 -4.83
CA VAL A 195 -7.83 -2.18 -3.70
C VAL A 195 -8.04 -0.69 -3.98
N GLU A 196 -7.48 -0.16 -5.06
CA GLU A 196 -7.78 1.22 -5.50
C GLU A 196 -9.25 1.35 -5.93
N LYS A 197 -9.77 0.31 -6.60
CA LYS A 197 -11.14 0.27 -7.12
C LYS A 197 -12.11 -0.37 -6.15
N ALA A 198 -11.63 -1.31 -5.33
CA ALA A 198 -12.45 -2.07 -4.42
C ALA A 198 -12.55 -1.35 -3.08
N ARG A 199 -13.77 -1.24 -2.54
CA ARG A 199 -13.95 -0.80 -1.15
C ARG A 199 -13.21 -1.73 -0.19
N LEU A 200 -12.72 -1.18 0.92
CA LEU A 200 -12.01 -1.91 1.96
C LEU A 200 -12.78 -3.15 2.44
N THR A 201 -14.11 -3.09 2.58
CA THR A 201 -14.93 -4.25 2.95
C THR A 201 -14.78 -5.43 1.99
N LYS A 202 -14.70 -5.16 0.68
CA LYS A 202 -14.53 -6.20 -0.36
C LYS A 202 -13.09 -6.71 -0.37
N ALA A 203 -12.11 -5.83 -0.17
CA ALA A 203 -10.71 -6.22 -0.03
C ALA A 203 -10.51 -7.16 1.17
N LEU A 204 -11.15 -6.87 2.31
CA LEU A 204 -11.08 -7.71 3.51
C LEU A 204 -11.81 -9.04 3.40
N GLN A 205 -12.68 -9.24 2.40
CA GLN A 205 -13.29 -10.55 2.11
C GLN A 205 -12.34 -11.45 1.29
N ASN A 206 -11.27 -10.90 0.73
CA ASN A 206 -10.29 -11.67 -0.03
C ASN A 206 -9.34 -12.41 0.93
N THR A 207 -9.20 -13.71 0.71
CA THR A 207 -8.38 -14.61 1.55
C THR A 207 -6.90 -14.28 1.50
N GLU A 208 -6.40 -13.79 0.37
CA GLU A 208 -4.98 -13.43 0.19
C GLU A 208 -4.65 -12.17 0.98
N ILE A 209 -5.53 -11.16 0.94
CA ILE A 209 -5.42 -9.93 1.75
C ILE A 209 -5.52 -10.26 3.25
N GLN A 210 -6.47 -11.10 3.65
CA GLN A 210 -6.57 -11.54 5.05
C GLN A 210 -5.30 -12.25 5.50
N ALA A 211 -4.74 -13.15 4.68
CA ALA A 211 -3.51 -13.85 4.99
C ALA A 211 -2.32 -12.89 5.14
N LEU A 212 -2.20 -11.88 4.28
CA LEU A 212 -1.18 -10.83 4.39
C LEU A 212 -1.29 -10.06 5.71
N ILE A 213 -2.49 -9.58 6.05
CA ILE A 213 -2.74 -8.82 7.28
C ILE A 213 -2.41 -9.66 8.52
N THR A 214 -2.87 -10.91 8.56
CA THR A 214 -2.63 -11.81 9.68
C THR A 214 -1.15 -12.20 9.78
N ALA A 215 -0.47 -12.45 8.65
CA ALA A 215 0.95 -12.78 8.66
C ALA A 215 1.79 -11.60 9.16
N ILE A 216 1.54 -10.38 8.68
CA ILE A 216 2.33 -9.20 9.08
C ILE A 216 2.07 -8.80 10.53
N GLY A 217 0.82 -8.96 11.00
CA GLY A 217 0.45 -8.75 12.41
C GLY A 217 0.17 -7.30 12.80
N THR A 218 0.38 -6.33 11.91
CA THR A 218 0.17 -4.91 12.18
C THR A 218 -1.30 -4.48 12.23
N GLY A 219 -2.24 -5.30 11.72
CA GLY A 219 -3.61 -4.83 11.48
C GLY A 219 -3.70 -3.91 10.25
N ILE A 220 -4.81 -3.18 10.12
CA ILE A 220 -5.12 -2.34 8.94
C ILE A 220 -6.06 -1.17 9.27
N GLY A 221 -5.83 0.00 8.65
CA GLY A 221 -6.63 1.21 8.88
C GLY A 221 -6.48 1.73 10.31
N GLU A 222 -7.58 2.07 10.98
CA GLU A 222 -7.58 2.59 12.36
C GLU A 222 -6.91 1.66 13.40
N GLU A 223 -6.88 0.34 13.15
CA GLU A 223 -6.25 -0.65 14.04
C GLU A 223 -4.78 -0.93 13.69
N PHE A 224 -4.23 -0.20 12.71
CA PHE A 224 -2.85 -0.41 12.27
C PHE A 224 -1.87 0.04 13.35
N ASP A 225 -0.93 -0.85 13.68
CA ASP A 225 0.11 -0.62 14.66
C ASP A 225 1.43 -1.22 14.15
N ILE A 226 2.38 -0.36 13.80
CA ILE A 226 3.68 -0.75 13.26
C ILE A 226 4.51 -1.55 14.28
N THR A 227 4.35 -1.31 15.58
CA THR A 227 5.16 -1.99 16.62
C THR A 227 4.79 -3.45 16.76
N LYS A 228 3.67 -3.88 16.15
CA LYS A 228 3.23 -5.28 16.07
C LYS A 228 3.70 -5.97 14.80
N ALA A 229 4.48 -5.30 13.95
CA ALA A 229 5.06 -5.91 12.77
C ALA A 229 5.92 -7.11 13.17
N ARG A 230 5.60 -8.28 12.61
CA ARG A 230 6.34 -9.52 12.89
C ARG A 230 7.63 -9.65 12.09
N TYR A 231 7.76 -8.86 11.02
CA TYR A 231 8.89 -8.91 10.09
C TYR A 231 9.26 -7.49 9.71
N HIS A 232 10.51 -7.08 9.97
CA HIS A 232 11.04 -5.77 9.55
C HIS A 232 11.54 -5.79 8.09
N LYS A 233 11.49 -6.95 7.43
CA LYS A 233 11.69 -7.05 5.98
C LYS A 233 10.57 -7.87 5.37
N VAL A 234 9.77 -7.21 4.54
CA VAL A 234 8.74 -7.82 3.69
C VAL A 234 9.24 -7.74 2.26
N VAL A 235 9.56 -8.90 1.67
CA VAL A 235 10.19 -9.01 0.36
C VAL A 235 9.17 -9.52 -0.65
N LEU A 236 8.92 -8.76 -1.71
CA LEU A 236 8.11 -9.18 -2.85
C LEU A 236 8.99 -10.01 -3.80
N LEU A 237 8.70 -11.30 -3.90
CA LEU A 237 9.40 -12.26 -4.76
C LEU A 237 8.42 -12.74 -5.84
N THR A 238 8.34 -11.96 -6.91
CA THR A 238 7.46 -12.19 -8.07
C THR A 238 8.28 -12.53 -9.31
N ASP A 239 7.66 -13.18 -10.29
CA ASP A 239 8.34 -13.53 -11.54
C ASP A 239 8.73 -12.27 -12.34
N ALA A 240 9.79 -12.40 -13.15
CA ALA A 240 10.30 -11.35 -14.03
C ALA A 240 9.53 -11.28 -15.36
N ASP A 241 8.21 -11.46 -15.30
CA ASP A 241 7.31 -11.41 -16.44
C ASP A 241 6.20 -10.35 -16.26
N VAL A 242 5.28 -10.29 -17.23
CA VAL A 242 4.18 -9.33 -17.23
C VAL A 242 3.17 -9.57 -16.11
N ASP A 243 2.98 -10.82 -15.68
CA ASP A 243 2.03 -11.19 -14.63
C ASP A 243 2.60 -10.92 -13.24
N GLY A 244 3.88 -11.22 -13.02
CA GLY A 244 4.62 -10.86 -11.81
C GLY A 244 4.74 -9.35 -11.64
N ALA A 245 5.01 -8.60 -12.71
CA ALA A 245 4.97 -7.13 -12.67
C ALA A 245 3.58 -6.59 -12.28
N HIS A 246 2.50 -7.25 -12.74
CA HIS A 246 1.14 -6.88 -12.39
C HIS A 246 0.82 -7.20 -10.92
N ILE A 247 1.17 -8.39 -10.43
CA ILE A 247 1.00 -8.76 -9.01
C ILE A 247 1.79 -7.85 -8.09
N ARG A 248 3.04 -7.54 -8.45
CA ARG A 248 3.87 -6.56 -7.75
C ARG A 248 3.18 -5.21 -7.65
N THR A 249 2.61 -4.72 -8.76
CA THR A 249 1.86 -3.45 -8.78
C THR A 249 0.63 -3.50 -7.85
N LEU A 250 -0.12 -4.60 -7.85
CA LEU A 250 -1.27 -4.79 -6.97
C LEU A 250 -0.88 -4.82 -5.48
N LEU A 251 0.22 -5.52 -5.15
CA LEU A 251 0.78 -5.57 -3.80
C LEU A 251 1.25 -4.20 -3.33
N LEU A 252 2.03 -3.49 -4.15
CA LEU A 252 2.50 -2.14 -3.84
C LEU A 252 1.31 -1.18 -3.63
N THR A 253 0.27 -1.29 -4.45
CA THR A 253 -0.97 -0.52 -4.25
C THR A 253 -1.61 -0.85 -2.91
N PHE A 254 -1.72 -2.13 -2.55
CA PHE A 254 -2.25 -2.54 -1.25
C PHE A 254 -1.45 -1.96 -0.07
N PHE A 255 -0.13 -2.13 -0.09
CA PHE A 255 0.73 -1.60 0.97
C PHE A 255 0.67 -0.09 1.05
N PHE A 256 0.72 0.62 -0.08
CA PHE A 256 0.62 2.08 -0.12
C PHE A 256 -0.73 2.58 0.44
N ARG A 257 -1.85 1.95 0.09
CA ARG A 257 -3.18 2.38 0.51
C ARG A 257 -3.54 2.04 1.94
N HIS A 258 -3.02 0.94 2.47
CA HIS A 258 -3.54 0.35 3.71
C HIS A 258 -2.50 0.06 4.78
N MET A 259 -1.21 0.06 4.42
CA MET A 259 -0.09 -0.18 5.32
C MET A 259 1.09 0.75 5.01
N LYS A 260 0.79 2.00 4.65
CA LYS A 260 1.76 3.03 4.30
C LYS A 260 2.94 3.13 5.29
N PRO A 261 2.72 3.02 6.62
CA PRO A 261 3.83 3.10 7.57
C PRO A 261 4.86 1.97 7.45
N LEU A 262 4.53 0.81 6.85
CA LEU A 262 5.54 -0.22 6.55
C LEU A 262 6.54 0.25 5.49
N ILE A 263 6.07 1.03 4.52
CA ILE A 263 6.93 1.59 3.47
C ILE A 263 7.78 2.70 4.07
N GLU A 264 7.17 3.61 4.84
CA GLU A 264 7.86 4.72 5.50
C GLU A 264 8.90 4.24 6.54
N ALA A 265 8.66 3.11 7.20
CA ALA A 265 9.63 2.47 8.09
C ALA A 265 10.77 1.74 7.34
N GLY A 266 10.71 1.68 6.00
CA GLY A 266 11.72 1.00 5.18
C GLY A 266 11.66 -0.53 5.26
N TYR A 267 10.49 -1.10 5.57
CA TYR A 267 10.33 -2.56 5.71
C TYR A 267 9.99 -3.27 4.40
N MET A 268 9.73 -2.53 3.31
CA MET A 268 9.28 -3.12 2.04
C MET A 268 10.42 -3.23 1.03
N TYR A 269 10.56 -4.42 0.43
CA TYR A 269 11.63 -4.75 -0.51
C TYR A 269 11.09 -5.52 -1.71
N ILE A 270 11.78 -5.44 -2.85
CA ILE A 270 11.51 -6.23 -4.05
C ILE A 270 12.76 -7.03 -4.36
N ALA A 271 12.62 -8.35 -4.48
CA ALA A 271 13.72 -9.21 -4.87
C ALA A 271 14.08 -9.01 -6.35
N GLN A 272 15.37 -9.11 -6.67
CA GLN A 272 15.89 -9.03 -8.04
C GLN A 272 16.60 -10.35 -8.39
N PRO A 273 15.83 -11.40 -8.73
CA PRO A 273 16.40 -12.66 -9.19
C PRO A 273 17.15 -12.48 -10.52
N PRO A 274 18.14 -13.32 -10.83
CA PRO A 274 18.95 -13.23 -12.05
C PRO A 274 18.15 -13.64 -13.28
N LEU A 275 18.47 -13.03 -14.42
CA LEU A 275 17.88 -13.38 -15.71
C LEU A 275 18.60 -14.58 -16.37
N TYR A 276 19.90 -14.74 -16.11
CA TYR A 276 20.72 -15.75 -16.76
C TYR A 276 21.49 -16.63 -15.76
N ARG A 277 21.65 -17.90 -16.14
CA ARG A 277 22.60 -18.85 -15.56
C ARG A 277 23.63 -19.22 -16.61
N VAL A 278 24.90 -18.96 -16.32
CA VAL A 278 26.03 -19.31 -17.19
C VAL A 278 26.84 -20.41 -16.55
N LYS A 279 27.04 -21.51 -17.27
CA LYS A 279 27.84 -22.65 -16.83
C LYS A 279 29.12 -22.76 -17.66
N GLN A 280 30.26 -22.75 -16.98
CA GLN A 280 31.58 -22.97 -17.55
C GLN A 280 32.24 -24.17 -16.84
N GLY A 281 32.11 -25.36 -17.44
CA GLY A 281 32.56 -26.61 -16.81
C GLY A 281 31.78 -26.90 -15.53
N LYS A 282 32.44 -26.80 -14.37
CA LYS A 282 31.82 -26.97 -13.04
C LYS A 282 31.37 -25.65 -12.40
N ASN A 283 31.83 -24.51 -12.92
CA ASN A 283 31.50 -23.20 -12.34
C ASN A 283 30.16 -22.73 -12.89
N VAL A 284 29.29 -22.26 -12.00
CA VAL A 284 28.00 -21.65 -12.33
C VAL A 284 28.06 -20.19 -11.90
N THR A 285 27.62 -19.28 -12.76
CA THR A 285 27.55 -17.85 -12.52
C THR A 285 26.15 -17.37 -12.88
N TYR A 286 25.54 -16.58 -12.00
CA TYR A 286 24.23 -15.98 -12.22
C TYR A 286 24.40 -14.52 -12.60
N LEU A 287 23.69 -14.08 -13.63
CA LEU A 287 23.80 -12.72 -14.18
C LEU A 287 22.42 -12.07 -14.21
N ALA A 288 22.35 -10.82 -13.80
CA ALA A 288 21.10 -10.09 -13.59
C ALA A 288 20.43 -9.65 -14.89
N ASP A 289 21.21 -9.27 -15.91
CA ASP A 289 20.71 -8.68 -17.14
C ASP A 289 21.61 -8.97 -18.35
N ASP A 290 21.21 -8.45 -19.52
CA ASP A 290 21.97 -8.57 -20.77
C ASP A 290 23.32 -7.86 -20.75
N ALA A 291 23.44 -6.78 -19.97
CA ALA A 291 24.70 -6.05 -19.85
C ALA A 291 25.73 -6.88 -19.09
N GLU A 292 25.33 -7.53 -17.99
CA GLU A 292 26.17 -8.48 -17.26
C GLU A 292 26.52 -9.71 -18.13
N LEU A 293 25.58 -10.20 -18.96
CA LEU A 293 25.87 -11.28 -19.90
C LEU A 293 26.89 -10.89 -20.98
N ALA A 294 26.77 -9.68 -21.54
CA ALA A 294 27.72 -9.17 -22.51
C ALA A 294 29.12 -8.98 -21.90
N ALA A 295 29.20 -8.37 -20.72
CA ALA A 295 30.45 -8.18 -19.99
C ALA A 295 31.10 -9.53 -19.63
N TYR A 296 30.30 -10.50 -19.18
CA TYR A 296 30.80 -11.85 -18.91
C TYR A 296 31.36 -12.50 -20.18
N ARG A 297 30.65 -12.43 -21.31
CA ARG A 297 31.11 -12.98 -22.59
C ARG A 297 32.42 -12.35 -23.07
N GLU A 298 32.59 -11.04 -22.87
CA GLU A 298 33.84 -10.34 -23.17
C GLU A 298 35.00 -10.89 -22.30
N GLN A 299 34.75 -11.09 -21.00
CA GLN A 299 35.73 -11.61 -20.06
C GLN A 299 36.17 -13.06 -20.35
N VAL A 300 35.24 -13.96 -20.69
CA VAL A 300 35.58 -15.36 -21.01
C VAL A 300 36.07 -15.57 -22.45
N GLY A 301 35.90 -14.59 -23.33
CA GLY A 301 36.36 -14.63 -24.72
C GLY A 301 35.72 -15.78 -25.52
N LYS A 302 36.54 -16.55 -26.26
CA LYS A 302 36.07 -17.65 -27.12
C LYS A 302 35.79 -18.97 -26.38
N LYS A 303 35.84 -18.99 -25.04
CA LYS A 303 35.56 -20.22 -24.26
C LYS A 303 34.10 -20.62 -24.42
N ARG A 304 33.83 -21.91 -24.63
CA ARG A 304 32.46 -22.43 -24.70
C ARG A 304 31.80 -22.32 -23.32
N VAL A 305 30.72 -21.55 -23.26
CA VAL A 305 29.87 -21.41 -22.07
C VAL A 305 28.45 -21.80 -22.43
N ASP A 306 27.77 -22.46 -21.50
CA ASP A 306 26.35 -22.80 -21.65
C ASP A 306 25.52 -21.74 -20.93
N VAL A 307 24.64 -21.06 -21.66
CA VAL A 307 23.84 -19.94 -21.15
C VAL A 307 22.38 -20.38 -21.15
N SER A 308 21.78 -20.44 -19.96
CA SER A 308 20.34 -20.65 -19.78
C SER A 308 19.70 -19.35 -19.31
N ARG A 309 18.54 -18.98 -19.88
CA ARG A 309 17.72 -17.86 -19.41
C ARG A 309 16.60 -18.41 -18.53
N PHE A 310 16.37 -17.80 -17.37
CA PHE A 310 15.23 -18.13 -16.53
C PHE A 310 13.98 -17.41 -17.06
N LYS A 311 12.86 -18.13 -17.15
CA LYS A 311 11.57 -17.51 -17.53
C LYS A 311 10.71 -17.16 -16.33
N GLY A 312 10.93 -17.83 -15.21
CA GLY A 312 10.22 -17.59 -13.96
C GLY A 312 10.92 -18.30 -12.80
N LEU A 313 10.56 -17.92 -11.58
CA LEU A 313 11.13 -18.45 -10.34
C LEU A 313 10.85 -19.94 -10.17
N GLY A 314 9.76 -20.45 -10.75
CA GLY A 314 9.41 -21.87 -10.71
C GLY A 314 10.36 -22.80 -11.48
N GLU A 315 11.22 -22.26 -12.35
CA GLU A 315 12.26 -23.05 -13.04
C GLU A 315 13.52 -23.25 -12.18
N MET A 316 13.66 -22.48 -11.09
CA MET A 316 14.78 -22.57 -10.17
C MET A 316 14.53 -23.67 -9.14
N ASN A 317 15.55 -24.48 -8.89
CA ASN A 317 15.52 -25.38 -7.74
C ASN A 317 15.81 -24.61 -6.42
N ALA A 318 15.63 -25.28 -5.28
CA ALA A 318 15.79 -24.65 -3.96
C ALA A 318 17.19 -24.02 -3.72
N SER A 319 18.26 -24.66 -4.20
CA SER A 319 19.64 -24.13 -4.07
C SER A 319 19.82 -22.89 -4.93
N GLU A 320 19.32 -22.93 -6.17
CA GLU A 320 19.41 -21.80 -7.09
C GLU A 320 18.64 -20.59 -6.55
N LEU A 321 17.43 -20.81 -6.02
CA LEU A 321 16.63 -19.73 -5.46
C LEU A 321 17.27 -19.14 -4.19
N TRP A 322 17.85 -19.99 -3.34
CA TRP A 322 18.61 -19.55 -2.17
C TRP A 322 19.78 -18.64 -2.59
N GLU A 323 20.69 -19.16 -3.40
CA GLU A 323 21.93 -18.47 -3.77
C GLU A 323 21.72 -17.15 -4.52
N THR A 324 20.56 -17.00 -5.16
CA THR A 324 20.31 -15.88 -6.08
C THR A 324 19.32 -14.84 -5.54
N ALA A 325 18.32 -15.24 -4.77
CA ALA A 325 17.22 -14.36 -4.36
C ALA A 325 17.01 -14.28 -2.85
N MET A 326 17.48 -15.26 -2.06
CA MET A 326 17.12 -15.36 -0.64
C MET A 326 18.32 -15.23 0.31
N ASP A 327 19.51 -15.64 -0.10
CA ASP A 327 20.74 -15.55 0.68
C ASP A 327 21.09 -14.08 0.99
N PRO A 328 21.07 -13.65 2.27
CA PRO A 328 21.39 -12.27 2.65
C PRO A 328 22.78 -11.78 2.18
N GLU A 329 23.74 -12.68 1.96
CA GLU A 329 25.10 -12.31 1.53
C GLU A 329 25.21 -12.09 0.02
N ARG A 330 24.30 -12.65 -0.78
CA ARG A 330 24.41 -12.67 -2.26
C ARG A 330 23.27 -11.99 -2.99
N ARG A 331 22.09 -11.94 -2.38
CA ARG A 331 20.87 -11.44 -3.02
C ARG A 331 20.96 -9.94 -3.29
N ARG A 332 20.19 -9.49 -4.29
CA ARG A 332 19.95 -8.08 -4.56
C ARG A 332 18.49 -7.75 -4.25
N LEU A 333 18.28 -6.77 -3.36
CA LEU A 333 16.97 -6.26 -3.01
C LEU A 333 16.87 -4.78 -3.37
N LEU A 334 15.75 -4.38 -3.97
CA LEU A 334 15.37 -2.99 -4.10
C LEU A 334 14.52 -2.62 -2.90
N ARG A 335 14.97 -1.67 -2.07
CA ARG A 335 14.13 -1.11 -1.01
C ARG A 335 13.10 -0.17 -1.62
N VAL A 336 11.84 -0.33 -1.25
CA VAL A 336 10.76 0.58 -1.67
C VAL A 336 10.77 1.76 -0.71
N ASP A 337 10.95 2.95 -1.23
CA ASP A 337 10.92 4.21 -0.48
C ASP A 337 9.73 5.07 -0.90
N LEU A 338 9.38 6.05 -0.07
CA LEU A 338 8.31 7.00 -0.34
C LEU A 338 8.81 8.44 -0.28
N ASP A 339 9.53 8.85 -1.33
CA ASP A 339 10.13 10.19 -1.43
C ASP A 339 9.08 11.30 -1.63
N ASP A 340 8.09 11.05 -2.49
CA ASP A 340 7.01 12.00 -2.79
C ASP A 340 5.66 11.28 -2.74
N ALA A 341 4.99 11.40 -1.59
CA ALA A 341 3.67 10.82 -1.38
C ALA A 341 2.61 11.41 -2.33
N THR A 342 2.75 12.66 -2.77
CA THR A 342 1.78 13.32 -3.66
C THR A 342 1.90 12.78 -5.07
N ARG A 343 3.13 12.62 -5.56
CA ARG A 343 3.38 12.01 -6.87
C ARG A 343 3.01 10.53 -6.87
N ALA A 344 3.33 9.80 -5.80
CA ALA A 344 2.93 8.41 -5.65
C ALA A 344 1.39 8.28 -5.70
N GLU A 345 0.67 9.16 -5.00
CA GLU A 345 -0.80 9.24 -5.03
C GLU A 345 -1.34 9.41 -6.45
N GLU A 346 -0.79 10.37 -7.20
CA GLU A 346 -1.20 10.64 -8.58
C GLU A 346 -0.96 9.42 -9.49
N VAL A 347 0.19 8.77 -9.35
CA VAL A 347 0.56 7.59 -10.14
C VAL A 347 -0.36 6.42 -9.83
N PHE A 348 -0.58 6.09 -8.55
CA PHE A 348 -1.49 5.00 -8.16
C PHE A 348 -2.93 5.29 -8.58
N SER A 349 -3.42 6.52 -8.40
CA SER A 349 -4.77 6.89 -8.82
C SER A 349 -4.95 6.79 -10.33
N THR A 350 -3.94 7.20 -11.11
CA THR A 350 -3.97 7.13 -12.58
C THR A 350 -3.90 5.68 -13.09
N LEU A 351 -2.94 4.90 -12.58
CA LEU A 351 -2.68 3.54 -13.07
C LEU A 351 -3.68 2.52 -12.53
N MET A 352 -4.15 2.68 -11.30
CA MET A 352 -4.97 1.69 -10.61
C MET A 352 -6.43 2.11 -10.47
N GLY A 353 -6.75 3.41 -10.59
CA GLY A 353 -8.11 3.96 -10.42
C GLY A 353 -9.04 3.80 -11.62
N ASP A 354 -10.21 4.44 -11.59
CA ASP A 354 -11.27 4.19 -12.59
C ASP A 354 -11.16 5.04 -13.87
N ASP A 355 -10.25 6.01 -13.94
CA ASP A 355 -10.09 6.85 -15.12
C ASP A 355 -9.29 6.15 -16.24
N VAL A 356 -10.03 5.47 -17.12
CA VAL A 356 -9.46 4.76 -18.28
C VAL A 356 -8.73 5.70 -19.22
N LYS A 357 -9.21 6.96 -19.38
CA LYS A 357 -8.60 7.92 -20.32
C LYS A 357 -7.25 8.40 -19.80
N ALA A 358 -7.19 8.79 -18.52
CA ALA A 358 -5.95 9.21 -17.88
C ALA A 358 -4.90 8.09 -17.93
N ARG A 359 -5.30 6.86 -17.61
CA ARG A 359 -4.43 5.67 -17.71
C ARG A 359 -3.91 5.45 -19.13
N LYS A 360 -4.78 5.52 -20.14
CA LYS A 360 -4.39 5.34 -21.55
C LYS A 360 -3.39 6.41 -21.98
N LEU A 361 -3.62 7.67 -21.59
CA LEU A 361 -2.71 8.78 -21.89
C LEU A 361 -1.34 8.55 -21.22
N PHE A 362 -1.33 8.16 -19.95
CA PHE A 362 -0.11 7.83 -19.22
C PHE A 362 0.68 6.73 -19.95
N ILE A 363 0.02 5.63 -20.32
CA ILE A 363 0.67 4.56 -21.08
C ILE A 363 1.22 5.07 -22.41
N GLN A 364 0.45 5.86 -23.17
CA GLN A 364 0.90 6.39 -24.47
C GLN A 364 2.10 7.33 -24.36
N GLN A 365 2.13 8.17 -23.32
CA GLN A 365 3.23 9.10 -23.07
C GLN A 365 4.52 8.37 -22.68
N ASN A 366 4.40 7.32 -21.86
CA ASN A 366 5.55 6.58 -21.34
C ASN A 366 5.95 5.36 -22.20
N ALA A 367 5.13 4.96 -23.18
CA ALA A 367 5.42 3.83 -24.07
C ALA A 367 6.62 4.08 -25.00
N LYS A 368 7.01 5.34 -25.23
CA LYS A 368 8.09 5.68 -26.16
C LYS A 368 9.50 5.52 -25.59
N ASP A 369 9.64 5.36 -24.28
CA ASP A 369 10.92 5.04 -23.64
C ASP A 369 11.18 3.52 -23.53
N VAL A 370 10.25 2.71 -24.06
CA VAL A 370 10.33 1.26 -24.01
C VAL A 370 11.10 0.73 -25.22
N ARG A 371 12.40 1.03 -25.28
CA ARG A 371 13.36 0.30 -26.14
C ARG A 371 13.81 -1.03 -25.52
N PHE A 372 13.33 -1.35 -24.30
CA PHE A 372 13.66 -2.56 -23.53
C PHE A 372 12.39 -3.34 -23.11
N LEU A 373 11.48 -3.59 -24.05
CA LEU A 373 10.53 -4.70 -23.90
C LEU A 373 11.13 -5.88 -24.64
N ASP A 374 11.89 -6.71 -23.94
CA ASP A 374 12.20 -8.04 -24.44
C ASP A 374 10.92 -8.89 -24.40
N VAL A 375 10.52 -9.33 -25.59
CA VAL A 375 9.50 -10.36 -25.82
C VAL A 375 10.02 -11.73 -25.41
#